data_AF-A0A948BW20-F1
#
_entry.id   AF-A0A948BW20-F1
#
_cell.length_a   1.000
_cell.length_b   1.000
_cell.length_c   1.000
_cell.angle_alpha   90.00
_cell.angle_beta   90.00
_cell.angle_gamma   90.00
#
_symmetry.space_group_name_H-M   'P 1'
#
loop_
_entity.id
_entity.type
_entity.pdbx_description
1 polymer ?
#
loop_
_entity_poly.entity_id
_entity_poly.type
_entity_poly.pdbx_seq_one_letter_code
_entity_poly.pdbx_strand_id
1 'polypeptide(L)' 'MIRDEPRGYVFRLKLEDVAARRVLDVTVRYHLLDEARRKRIAYDNQEPISNPLYQRRELLR' A
#
# COMPACT_ATOMS: atom_id res chain seq x y z
N MET A 1 37.77 -17.97 25.43
CA MET A 1 36.53 -17.35 24.89
C MET A 1 35.40 -17.74 25.83
N ILE A 2 34.77 -16.77 26.49
CA ILE A 2 33.68 -17.05 27.46
C ILE A 2 32.35 -17.06 26.68
N ARG A 3 31.64 -18.19 26.73
CA ARG A 3 30.24 -18.35 26.32
C ARG A 3 29.36 -17.92 27.51
N ASP A 4 28.18 -17.36 27.24
CA ASP A 4 27.09 -17.10 28.20
C ASP A 4 26.91 -15.68 28.80
N GLU A 5 27.41 -14.63 28.14
CA GLU A 5 27.01 -13.24 28.45
C GLU A 5 26.05 -12.67 27.40
N PRO A 6 24.99 -11.91 27.80
CA PRO A 6 24.11 -11.25 26.85
C PRO A 6 24.89 -10.18 26.07
N ARG A 7 24.88 -10.32 24.74
CA ARG A 7 25.54 -9.37 23.83
C ARG A 7 24.50 -8.44 23.22
N GLY A 8 24.71 -7.15 23.38
CA GLY A 8 23.99 -6.14 22.61
C GLY A 8 24.60 -5.98 21.22
N TYR A 9 23.78 -6.00 20.18
CA TYR A 9 24.19 -5.69 18.82
C TYR A 9 23.60 -4.34 18.42
N VAL A 10 24.45 -3.41 17.98
CA VAL A 10 24.02 -2.12 17.44
C VAL A 10 23.93 -2.25 15.93
N PHE A 11 22.72 -2.42 15.40
CA PHE A 11 22.47 -2.36 13.97
C PHE A 11 22.39 -0.90 13.54
N ARG A 12 23.35 -0.44 12.72
CA ARG A 12 23.27 0.87 12.07
C ARG A 12 22.71 0.69 10.67
N LEU A 13 21.41 0.87 10.52
CA LEU A 13 20.77 0.95 9.21
C LEU A 13 21.02 2.35 8.65
N LYS A 14 21.67 2.48 7.48
CA LYS A 14 21.78 3.78 6.82
C LYS A 14 20.42 4.12 6.21
N LEU A 15 19.90 5.31 6.48
CA LEU A 15 18.62 5.76 5.92
C LEU A 15 18.65 5.79 4.38
N GLU A 16 19.83 5.99 3.80
CA GLU A 16 20.12 5.94 2.36
C GLU A 16 19.76 4.57 1.74
N ASP A 17 20.00 3.48 2.47
CA ASP A 17 19.67 2.10 2.04
C ASP A 17 18.14 1.83 2.09
N VAL A 18 17.41 2.62 2.89
CA VAL A 18 15.93 2.57 2.98
C VAL A 18 15.30 3.42 1.89
N ALA A 19 15.89 4.58 1.58
CA ALA A 19 15.43 5.51 0.55
C ALA A 19 15.56 4.94 -0.88
N ALA A 20 16.42 3.95 -1.09
CA ALA A 20 16.62 3.31 -2.40
C ALA A 20 15.48 2.35 -2.81
N ARG A 21 14.59 1.97 -1.88
CA ARG A 21 13.48 1.05 -2.19
C ARG A 21 12.26 1.82 -2.64
N ARG A 22 12.05 1.87 -3.94
CA ARG A 22 10.80 2.38 -4.53
C ARG A 22 9.70 1.35 -4.24
N VAL A 23 8.56 1.79 -3.71
CA VAL A 23 7.42 0.90 -3.41
C VAL A 23 6.25 1.30 -4.29
N LEU A 24 5.62 0.32 -4.94
CA LEU A 24 4.41 0.49 -5.73
C LEU A 24 3.23 -0.16 -5.02
N ASP A 25 2.24 0.64 -4.63
CA ASP A 25 0.98 0.16 -4.10
C ASP A 25 -0.07 0.17 -5.22
N VAL A 26 -0.54 -1.01 -5.64
CA VAL A 26 -1.58 -1.20 -6.65
C VAL A 26 -2.88 -1.58 -5.97
N THR A 27 -3.94 -0.80 -6.18
CA THR A 27 -5.29 -1.12 -5.72
C THR A 27 -6.24 -1.15 -6.90
N VAL A 28 -6.90 -2.28 -7.13
CA VAL A 28 -8.00 -2.41 -8.10
C VAL A 28 -9.31 -2.30 -7.33
N ARG A 29 -10.20 -1.42 -7.80
CA ARG A 29 -11.52 -1.20 -7.20
C ARG A 29 -12.62 -1.51 -8.20
N TYR A 30 -13.72 -2.06 -7.71
CA TYR A 30 -14.97 -2.16 -8.45
C TYR A 30 -15.89 -1.02 -8.08
N HIS A 31 -16.44 -0.35 -9.09
CA HIS A 31 -17.46 0.67 -8.92
C HIS A 31 -18.83 0.05 -9.18
N LEU A 32 -19.67 -0.03 -8.14
CA LEU A 32 -21.02 -0.61 -8.22
C LEU A 32 -21.94 0.15 -9.17
N LEU A 33 -21.66 1.44 -9.37
CA LEU A 33 -22.30 2.29 -10.36
C LEU A 33 -21.20 3.09 -11.06
N ASP A 34 -20.90 2.72 -12.30
CA ASP A 34 -20.04 3.53 -13.13
C ASP A 34 -20.61 4.96 -13.25
N GLU A 35 -19.73 5.91 -13.61
CA GLU A 35 -20.10 7.33 -13.64
C GLU A 35 -21.23 7.63 -14.64
N ALA A 36 -21.27 6.90 -15.77
CA ALA A 36 -22.30 7.05 -16.78
C ALA A 36 -23.68 6.67 -16.24
N ARG A 37 -23.78 5.55 -15.51
CA ARG A 37 -25.03 5.10 -14.89
C ARG A 37 -25.46 6.02 -13.76
N ARG A 38 -24.53 6.55 -12.96
CA ARG A 38 -24.84 7.52 -11.89
C ARG A 38 -25.48 8.80 -12.43
N LYS A 39 -24.89 9.36 -13.50
CA LYS A 39 -25.44 10.54 -14.19
C LYS A 39 -26.84 10.27 -14.75
N ARG A 40 -27.05 9.08 -15.34
CA ARG A 40 -28.34 8.69 -15.94
C ARG A 40 -29.48 8.61 -14.92
N ILE A 41 -29.20 8.18 -13.69
CA ILE A 41 -30.24 7.97 -12.67
C ILE A 41 -30.33 9.11 -11.65
N ALA A 42 -29.66 10.24 -11.91
CA ALA A 42 -29.56 11.37 -10.96
C ALA A 42 -29.14 10.91 -9.55
N TYR A 43 -28.14 10.02 -9.48
CA TYR A 43 -27.67 9.49 -8.20
C TYR A 43 -26.99 10.60 -7.38
N ASP A 44 -27.56 10.92 -6.22
CA ASP A 44 -27.16 12.06 -5.39
C ASP A 44 -25.81 11.86 -4.68
N ASN A 45 -25.43 10.61 -4.42
CA ASN A 45 -24.18 10.34 -3.72
C ASN A 45 -22.97 10.60 -4.65
N GLN A 46 -22.26 11.68 -4.33
CA GLN A 46 -21.09 12.18 -5.04
C GLN A 46 -19.90 11.21 -4.91
N GLU A 47 -19.82 10.46 -3.81
CA GLU A 47 -18.72 9.56 -3.56
C GLU A 47 -18.95 8.19 -4.23
N PRO A 48 -18.04 7.73 -5.11
CA PRO A 48 -18.20 6.43 -5.74
C PRO A 48 -18.21 5.33 -4.68
N ILE A 49 -19.27 4.52 -4.66
CA ILE A 49 -19.26 3.25 -3.92
C ILE A 49 -18.21 2.37 -4.61
N SER A 50 -17.02 2.34 -4.01
CA SER A 50 -15.84 1.64 -4.52
C SER A 50 -15.40 0.60 -3.51
N ASN A 51 -15.37 -0.66 -3.94
CA ASN A 51 -14.90 -1.75 -3.10
C ASN A 51 -13.55 -2.24 -3.62
N PRO A 52 -12.52 -2.39 -2.76
CA PRO A 52 -11.24 -2.96 -3.18
C PRO A 52 -11.44 -4.44 -3.55
N LEU A 53 -11.08 -4.80 -4.78
CA LEU A 53 -11.07 -6.19 -5.23
C LEU A 53 -9.69 -6.83 -5.09
N TYR A 54 -8.65 -6.01 -5.21
CA TYR A 54 -7.27 -6.46 -5.17
C TYR A 54 -6.38 -5.36 -4.62
N GLN A 55 -5.45 -5.78 -3.76
CA GLN A 55 -4.42 -4.93 -3.21
C GLN A 55 -3.10 -5.67 -3.31
N ARG A 56 -2.09 -5.00 -3.87
CA ARG A 56 -0.74 -5.55 -3.96
C ARG A 56 0.26 -4.46 -3.71
N ARG A 57 1.27 -4.80 -2.92
CA ARG A 57 2.41 -3.97 -2.60
C ARG A 57 3.65 -4.61 -3.20
N GLU A 58 4.33 -3.87 -4.06
CA GLU A 58 5.53 -4.33 -4.75
C GLU A 58 6.72 -3.46 -4.40
N LEU A 59 7.86 -4.11 -4.23
CA LEU A 59 9.15 -3.43 -4.16
C LEU A 59 9.67 -3.29 -5.59
N LEU A 60 9.80 -2.07 -6.05
CA LEU A 60 10.45 -1.75 -7.32
C LEU A 60 11.97 -1.80 -7.09
N ARG A 61 12.63 -2.61 -7.92
CA ARG A 61 14.10 -2.76 -7.95
C ARG A 61 14.76 -1.60 -8.68
#